data_AF-A0A940P3E0-F1
#
_entry.id   AF-A0A940P3E0-F1
#
_cell.length_a   1.000
_cell.length_b   1.000
_cell.length_c   1.000
_cell.angle_alpha   90.00
_cell.angle_beta   90.00
_cell.angle_gamma   90.00
#
_symmetry.space_group_name_H-M   'P 1'
#
loop_
_entity.id
_entity.type
_entity.pdbx_description
1 polymer ?
#
loop_
_entity_poly.entity_id
_entity_poly.type
_entity_poly.pdbx_seq_one_letter_code
_entity_poly.pdbx_strand_id
1 'polypeptide(L)'
;MKIEDRESYDRFVDAIKLNLIMWRRSGAKDFSEISEKLDISERTVRRRYNTPGTLTLEELFAWCELYGKDPSEVLRGAFHEAKREG
;
A
#
# COMPACT_ATOMS: atom_id res chain seq x y z
N MET A 1 -13.38 6.80 -12.52
CA MET A 1 -13.56 6.05 -11.26
C MET A 1 -13.68 7.06 -10.13
N LYS A 2 -14.69 6.94 -9.25
CA LYS A 2 -14.78 7.70 -7.99
C LYS A 2 -15.17 6.74 -6.86
N ILE A 3 -14.57 6.95 -5.68
CA ILE A 3 -14.99 6.38 -4.40
C ILE A 3 -15.75 7.53 -3.72
N GLU A 4 -17.02 7.30 -3.40
CA GLU A 4 -17.93 8.39 -2.99
C GLU A 4 -18.18 8.42 -1.48
N ASP A 5 -17.99 7.29 -0.80
CA ASP A 5 -18.18 7.14 0.63
C ASP A 5 -16.89 6.76 1.36
N ARG A 6 -16.86 7.04 2.67
CA ARG A 6 -15.68 6.83 3.52
C ARG A 6 -15.36 5.35 3.71
N GLU A 7 -16.37 4.49 3.80
CA GLU A 7 -16.20 3.06 4.06
C GLU A 7 -15.55 2.35 2.88
N SER A 8 -16.00 2.64 1.65
CA SER A 8 -15.38 2.18 0.41
C SER A 8 -13.96 2.71 0.24
N TYR A 9 -13.66 3.91 0.75
CA TYR A 9 -12.30 4.45 0.75
C TYR A 9 -11.40 3.69 1.73
N ASP A 10 -11.89 3.40 2.93
CA ASP A 10 -11.14 2.63 3.92
C ASP A 10 -10.90 1.18 3.43
N ARG A 11 -11.90 0.51 2.84
CA ARG A 11 -11.74 -0.79 2.15
C ARG A 11 -10.69 -0.74 1.03
N PHE A 12 -10.69 0.32 0.24
CA PHE A 12 -9.70 0.51 -0.83
C PHE A 12 -8.28 0.59 -0.29
N VAL A 13 -8.06 1.38 0.77
CA VAL A 13 -6.74 1.49 1.42
C VAL A 13 -6.32 0.14 2.04
N ASP A 14 -7.25 -0.60 2.63
CA ASP A 14 -6.97 -1.92 3.21
C ASP A 14 -6.60 -2.97 2.15
N ALA A 15 -7.27 -2.96 1.00
CA ALA A 15 -6.92 -3.84 -0.13
C ALA A 15 -5.49 -3.57 -0.65
N ILE A 16 -5.07 -2.29 -0.71
CA ILE A 16 -3.68 -1.92 -1.03
C ILE A 16 -2.72 -2.54 0.01
N LYS A 17 -3.02 -2.37 1.31
CA LYS A 17 -2.17 -2.88 2.39
C LYS A 17 -2.05 -4.40 2.39
N LEU A 18 -3.14 -5.12 2.11
CA LEU A 18 -3.12 -6.58 2.00
C LEU A 18 -2.17 -7.04 0.89
N ASN A 19 -2.19 -6.38 -0.27
CA ASN A 19 -1.25 -6.65 -1.36
C ASN A 19 0.21 -6.42 -0.93
N LEU A 20 0.49 -5.32 -0.23
CA LEU A 20 1.83 -5.04 0.30
C LEU A 20 2.29 -6.10 1.30
N ILE A 21 1.41 -6.56 2.19
CA ILE A 21 1.69 -7.65 3.15
C ILE A 21 2.02 -8.95 2.43
N MET A 22 1.27 -9.29 1.38
CA MET A 22 1.55 -10.49 0.58
C MET A 22 2.90 -10.40 -0.12
N TRP A 23 3.23 -9.26 -0.74
CA TRP A 23 4.51 -9.08 -1.41
C TRP A 23 5.67 -9.20 -0.42
N ARG A 24 5.58 -8.55 0.75
CA ARG A 24 6.59 -8.64 1.80
C ARG A 24 6.75 -10.05 2.37
N ARG A 25 5.68 -10.84 2.46
CA ARG A 25 5.76 -12.24 2.87
C ARG A 25 6.39 -13.13 1.79
N SER A 26 6.25 -12.77 0.52
CA SER A 26 6.76 -13.53 -0.62
C SER A 26 8.19 -13.17 -1.04
N GLY A 27 8.68 -11.98 -0.67
CA GLY A 27 10.00 -11.48 -1.04
C GLY A 27 10.89 -11.23 0.17
N ALA A 28 12.21 -11.32 0.00
CA ALA A 28 13.21 -11.05 1.04
C ALA A 28 13.45 -9.54 1.31
N LYS A 29 12.63 -8.66 0.73
CA LYS A 29 12.80 -7.20 0.77
C LYS A 29 12.13 -6.61 2.03
N ASP A 30 12.80 -5.65 2.67
CA ASP A 30 12.45 -5.19 4.04
C ASP A 30 12.20 -3.67 4.12
N PHE A 31 11.65 -3.22 5.25
CA PHE A 31 11.31 -1.82 5.52
C PHE A 31 12.51 -0.86 5.41
N SER A 32 13.73 -1.37 5.58
CA SER A 32 14.97 -0.59 5.46
C SER A 32 15.15 0.02 4.07
N GLU A 33 14.88 -0.73 3.01
CA GLU A 33 15.01 -0.27 1.62
C GLU A 33 14.03 0.88 1.32
N ILE A 34 12.81 0.78 1.85
CA ILE A 34 11.81 1.86 1.74
C ILE A 34 12.23 3.08 2.55
N SER A 35 12.80 2.85 3.74
CA SER A 35 13.27 3.92 4.62
C SER A 35 14.39 4.75 3.98
N GLU A 36 15.34 4.07 3.33
CA GLU A 36 16.46 4.69 2.61
C GLU A 36 15.93 5.48 1.40
N LYS A 37 15.03 4.87 0.62
CA LYS A 37 14.45 5.51 -0.57
C LYS A 37 13.69 6.79 -0.26
N LEU A 38 12.98 6.82 0.87
CA LEU A 38 12.12 7.94 1.26
C LEU A 38 12.81 8.93 2.22
N ASP A 39 14.07 8.70 2.59
CA ASP A 39 14.81 9.49 3.57
C ASP A 39 14.02 9.71 4.88
N ILE A 40 13.41 8.63 5.38
CA ILE A 40 12.67 8.62 6.66
C ILE A 40 13.08 7.41 7.49
N SER A 41 12.86 7.47 8.80
CA SER A 41 13.21 6.35 9.68
C SER A 41 12.39 5.08 9.33
N GLU A 42 13.04 3.91 9.40
CA GLU A 42 12.35 2.61 9.26
C GLU A 42 11.19 2.49 10.26
N ARG A 43 11.35 3.04 11.46
CA ARG A 43 10.29 3.11 12.48
C ARG A 43 9.05 3.84 11.96
N THR A 44 9.21 4.92 11.19
CA THR A 44 8.11 5.66 10.58
C THR A 44 7.41 4.81 9.53
N VAL A 45 8.17 4.19 8.62
CA VAL A 45 7.63 3.29 7.58
C VAL A 45 6.83 2.17 8.22
N ARG A 46 7.42 1.47 9.19
CA ARG A 46 6.78 0.37 9.92
C ARG A 46 5.52 0.84 10.65
N ARG A 47 5.54 2.01 11.29
CA ARG A 47 4.36 2.55 11.98
C ARG A 47 3.22 2.80 11.00
N ARG A 48 3.47 3.47 9.87
CA ARG A 48 2.43 3.80 8.88
C ARG A 48 1.90 2.57 8.16
N TYR A 49 2.79 1.65 7.83
CA TYR A 49 2.44 0.35 7.27
C TYR A 49 1.41 -0.38 8.17
N ASN A 50 1.65 -0.43 9.48
CA ASN A 50 0.79 -1.12 10.44
C ASN A 50 -0.43 -0.30 10.91
N THR A 51 -0.48 1.02 10.66
CA THR A 51 -1.59 1.87 11.11
C THR A 51 -2.58 2.12 9.96
N PRO A 52 -3.84 1.65 10.05
CA PRO A 52 -4.86 1.84 9.01
C PRO A 52 -4.98 3.31 8.56
N GLY A 53 -5.20 3.54 7.26
CA GLY A 53 -5.40 4.90 6.72
C GLY A 53 -4.16 5.83 6.68
N THR A 54 -2.98 5.39 7.13
CA THR A 54 -1.78 6.27 7.22
C THR A 54 -0.70 6.01 6.17
N LEU A 55 -0.90 5.03 5.28
CA LEU A 55 0.02 4.76 4.18
C LEU A 55 -0.04 5.92 3.18
N THR A 56 1.11 6.49 2.82
CA THR A 56 1.16 7.58 1.83
C THR A 56 1.24 7.04 0.40
N LEU A 57 0.91 7.88 -0.58
CA LEU A 57 1.11 7.54 -2.00
C LEU A 57 2.59 7.34 -2.35
N GLU A 58 3.48 8.12 -1.74
CA GLU A 58 4.94 7.97 -1.91
C GLU A 58 5.42 6.62 -1.40
N GLU A 59 4.94 6.18 -0.23
CA GLU A 59 5.23 4.85 0.31
C GLU A 59 4.72 3.75 -0.62
N LEU A 60 3.48 3.86 -1.11
CA LEU A 60 2.94 2.92 -2.08
C LEU A 60 3.81 2.82 -3.34
N PHE A 61 4.23 3.95 -3.91
CA PHE A 61 5.08 3.95 -5.11
C PHE A 61 6.47 3.38 -4.84
N ALA A 62 7.06 3.69 -3.68
CA ALA A 62 8.30 3.08 -3.24
C ALA A 62 8.19 1.55 -3.16
N TRP A 63 7.10 1.03 -2.58
CA TRP A 63 6.83 -0.41 -2.56
C TRP A 63 6.63 -0.99 -3.95
N CYS A 64 5.88 -0.31 -4.83
CA CYS A 64 5.64 -0.79 -6.19
C CYS A 64 6.95 -0.89 -6.98
N GLU A 65 7.79 0.13 -6.93
CA GLU A 65 9.10 0.12 -7.58
C GLU A 65 9.99 -1.00 -7.03
N LEU A 66 10.03 -1.14 -5.70
CA LEU A 66 10.84 -2.14 -5.03
C LEU A 66 10.44 -3.58 -5.43
N TYR A 67 9.15 -3.84 -5.65
CA TYR A 67 8.65 -5.16 -6.03
C TYR A 67 8.37 -5.33 -7.53
N GLY A 68 8.75 -4.34 -8.35
CA GLY A 68 8.52 -4.37 -9.80
C GLY A 68 7.03 -4.46 -10.17
N LYS A 69 6.17 -3.75 -9.44
CA LYS A 69 4.72 -3.67 -9.67
C LYS A 69 4.35 -2.33 -10.32
N ASP A 70 3.38 -2.34 -11.22
CA ASP A 70 2.79 -1.09 -11.74
C ASP A 70 1.81 -0.51 -10.70
N PRO A 71 2.06 0.69 -10.16
CA PRO A 71 1.13 1.31 -9.21
C PRO A 71 -0.29 1.44 -9.74
N SER A 72 -0.46 1.64 -11.05
CA SER A 72 -1.77 1.80 -11.69
C SER A 72 -2.58 0.51 -11.61
N GLU A 73 -1.94 -0.64 -11.79
CA GLU A 73 -2.57 -1.96 -11.66
C GLU A 73 -2.95 -2.25 -10.21
N VAL A 74 -2.08 -1.89 -9.28
CA VAL A 74 -2.30 -2.08 -7.84
C VAL A 74 -3.49 -1.26 -7.36
N LEU A 75 -3.53 0.02 -7.73
CA LEU A 75 -4.64 0.92 -7.42
C LEU A 75 -5.93 0.43 -8.09
N ARG A 76 -5.87 -0.02 -9.35
CA ARG A 76 -7.06 -0.55 -10.04
C ARG A 76 -7.58 -1.81 -9.38
N GLY A 77 -6.71 -2.76 -9.03
CA GLY A 77 -7.06 -4.00 -8.35
C GLY A 77 -7.73 -3.73 -7.00
N ALA A 78 -7.11 -2.89 -6.16
CA ALA A 78 -7.68 -2.49 -4.89
C ALA A 78 -9.04 -1.79 -5.02
N PHE A 79 -9.21 -0.97 -6.07
CA PHE A 79 -10.47 -0.29 -6.35
C PHE A 79 -11.59 -1.27 -6.73
N HIS A 80 -11.29 -2.29 -7.53
CA HIS A 80 -12.25 -3.33 -7.86
C HIS A 80 -12.62 -4.18 -6.65
N GLU A 81 -11.64 -4.52 -5.79
CA GLU A 81 -11.87 -5.27 -4.56
C GLU A 81 -12.81 -4.53 -3.60
N ALA A 82 -12.54 -3.24 -3.37
CA ALA A 82 -13.34 -2.40 -2.48
C ALA A 82 -14.81 -2.23 -2.92
N LYS A 83 -15.09 -2.44 -4.21
CA LYS A 83 -16.45 -2.40 -4.79
C LYS A 83 -17.18 -3.74 -4.83
N ARG A 84 -16.49 -4.85 -4.55
CA ARG A 84 -17.05 -6.21 -4.64
C ARG A 84 -17.76 -6.65 -3.36
N GLU A 85 -17.41 -6.03 -2.23
CA GLU A 85 -17.96 -6.29 -0.90
C GLU A 85 -19.14 -5.37 -0.51
N GLY A 86 -19.67 -4.57 -1.45
CA GLY A 86 -20.88 -3.75 -1.29
C GLY A 86 -21.87 -3.99 -2.41
#